data_AF-A0A8T2K1X7-F1
#
_entry.id   AF-A0A8T2K1X7-F1
#
_cell.length_a   1.000
_cell.length_b   1.000
_cell.length_c   1.000
_cell.angle_alpha   90.00
_cell.angle_beta   90.00
_cell.angle_gamma   90.00
#
_symmetry.space_group_name_H-M   'P 1'
#
loop_
_entity.id
_entity.type
_entity.pdbx_description
1 polymer ?
#
loop_
_entity_poly.entity_id
_entity_poly.type
_entity_poly.pdbx_seq_one_letter_code
_entity_poly.pdbx_strand_id
1 'polypeptide(L)'
;AGSDYRPFVTFNPNWATIFTKESLTLTCNTDPTDSQHQTYYWYKDNQWIKKYEKSIIIDRAYEIDSGDYQCRVGNSHRSEAVRLIVSDGYLALKVPPDVYEGDDLYVSCAAYPKYKAKNPTLYKNNELLTSKISGDIIKLGTARMSMSGSYTCTRDSYYSYTTYNSKADISVKELFTKPELNVNGNQLLEGDHMTITCDTKLSPRRATTELQFGFYRNGINVQGFNSSNQYRVPSAQLEDSGSYICEVQTVTGSVRKRSDTISINVKVKLPSSVTVRLDPPGGEMIAGEKLEVVCSVDNATGLFQFSWCNQSKHCDKKTTKTQKERFVVKNVVEDYGGEYQCTAKKVGSQLSITSTKIKISVREPVSNASISPGDDIVEVAVEDTQCMTCSVMKGSSPTFIWLYNDEKIDNGSERYQIRDSGKMLCIESAQHHHSGTYQCQATNQMSSNRTFHTHSGIINLRVSVRSYTMVGIGASLALVMILLVAAFVVFKYRHTITSGLSNCHLSAKSSGNDT
;
A
#
# COMPACT_ATOMS: atom_id res chain seq x y z
N ALA A 1 30.69 30.49 40.91
CA ALA A 1 29.55 29.86 40.21
C ALA A 1 28.59 29.36 41.27
N GLY A 2 27.35 29.88 41.33
CA GLY A 2 26.33 29.40 42.27
C GLY A 2 25.78 28.07 41.78
N SER A 3 25.60 27.11 42.67
CA SER A 3 25.06 25.80 42.36
C SER A 3 23.53 25.86 42.25
N ASP A 4 22.98 25.42 41.11
CA ASP A 4 21.55 25.51 40.74
C ASP A 4 20.66 24.43 41.39
N TYR A 5 20.88 24.13 42.67
CA TYR A 5 20.04 23.19 43.41
C TYR A 5 19.43 23.87 44.64
N ARG A 6 18.31 23.33 45.13
CA ARG A 6 17.56 23.86 46.28
C ARG A 6 17.42 22.79 47.37
N PRO A 7 17.93 23.03 48.60
CA PRO A 7 17.78 22.09 49.71
C PRO A 7 16.34 22.05 50.24
N PHE A 8 16.06 21.11 51.13
CA PHE A 8 14.77 21.00 51.81
C PHE A 8 14.93 20.64 53.30
N VAL A 9 14.01 21.11 54.13
CA VAL A 9 14.01 20.89 55.58
C VAL A 9 13.09 19.72 55.92
N THR A 10 13.54 18.82 56.79
CA THR A 10 12.73 17.72 57.34
C THR A 10 12.73 17.76 58.86
N PHE A 11 11.64 17.28 59.46
CA PHE A 11 11.44 17.20 60.90
C PHE A 11 11.57 15.75 61.38
N ASN A 12 12.24 15.56 62.52
CA ASN A 12 12.27 14.28 63.22
C ASN A 12 11.98 14.49 64.72
N PRO A 13 10.84 14.02 65.25
CA PRO A 13 9.76 13.31 64.55
C PRO A 13 9.07 14.16 63.46
N ASN A 14 8.45 13.51 62.46
CA ASN A 14 7.90 14.15 61.27
C ASN A 14 6.54 14.85 61.51
N TRP A 15 6.50 15.78 62.45
CA TRP A 15 5.30 16.50 62.86
C TRP A 15 5.48 18.01 62.70
N ALA A 16 4.58 18.67 61.98
CA ALA A 16 4.52 20.13 61.87
C ALA A 16 4.08 20.81 63.17
N THR A 17 3.39 20.06 64.04
CA THR A 17 2.95 20.52 65.37
C THR A 17 3.56 19.65 66.46
N ILE A 18 4.19 20.27 67.45
CA ILE A 18 4.71 19.62 68.66
C ILE A 18 4.19 20.35 69.91
N PHE A 19 4.25 19.69 71.05
CA PHE A 19 3.91 20.33 72.33
C PHE A 19 5.12 21.02 72.95
N THR A 20 4.86 22.01 73.81
CA THR A 20 5.92 22.58 74.65
C THR A 20 6.62 21.46 75.45
N LYS A 21 7.94 21.59 75.57
CA LYS A 21 8.87 20.64 76.20
C LYS A 21 9.15 19.35 75.43
N GLU A 22 8.50 19.11 74.29
CA GLU A 22 8.94 18.05 73.37
C GLU A 22 10.25 18.45 72.69
N SER A 23 10.98 17.45 72.22
CA SER A 23 12.20 17.64 71.44
C SER A 23 11.92 17.45 69.94
N LEU A 24 12.59 18.23 69.10
CA LEU A 24 12.51 18.12 67.65
C LEU A 24 13.87 18.35 67.00
N THR A 25 14.21 17.54 66.01
CA THR A 25 15.38 17.77 65.15
C THR A 25 14.93 18.26 63.78
N LEU A 26 15.44 19.42 63.35
CA LEU A 26 15.31 19.92 62.00
C LEU A 26 16.56 19.54 61.23
N THR A 27 16.44 18.99 60.02
CA THR A 27 17.58 18.59 59.18
C THR A 27 17.46 19.22 57.80
N CYS A 28 18.56 19.77 57.30
CA CYS A 28 18.66 20.31 55.95
C CYS A 28 19.24 19.24 55.01
N ASN A 29 18.47 18.84 54.01
CA ASN A 29 18.82 17.80 53.05
C ASN A 29 19.08 18.38 51.65
N THR A 30 19.95 17.72 50.90
CA THR A 30 20.33 18.05 49.52
C THR A 30 20.29 16.78 48.67
N ASP A 31 19.90 16.93 47.40
CA ASP A 31 19.95 15.87 46.39
C ASP A 31 20.83 16.39 45.23
N PRO A 32 21.95 15.73 44.84
CA PRO A 32 22.49 14.48 45.37
C PRO A 32 23.21 14.62 46.72
N THR A 33 23.40 13.48 47.39
CA THR A 33 23.91 13.29 48.76
C THR A 33 25.37 13.71 48.98
N ASP A 34 26.08 14.18 47.95
CA ASP A 34 27.50 14.46 48.02
C ASP A 34 27.78 15.92 48.40
N SER A 35 27.67 16.18 49.70
CA SER A 35 28.10 17.45 50.30
C SER A 35 28.85 17.22 51.60
N GLN A 36 29.77 16.25 51.61
CA GLN A 36 30.79 16.24 52.66
C GLN A 36 31.59 17.54 52.54
N HIS A 37 31.52 18.37 53.60
CA HIS A 37 32.22 19.66 53.79
C HIS A 37 31.49 20.93 53.32
N GLN A 38 30.15 20.95 53.25
CA GLN A 38 29.41 22.20 53.02
C GLN A 38 28.91 22.86 54.31
N THR A 39 28.95 24.19 54.35
CA THR A 39 28.40 25.00 55.44
C THR A 39 26.89 25.17 55.26
N TYR A 40 26.12 24.92 56.32
CA TYR A 40 24.68 25.11 56.31
C TYR A 40 24.33 26.50 56.86
N TYR A 41 23.24 27.08 56.40
CA TYR A 41 22.69 28.33 56.93
C TYR A 41 21.21 28.13 57.19
N TRP A 42 20.77 28.50 58.39
CA TRP A 42 19.38 28.33 58.82
C TRP A 42 18.67 29.66 58.96
N TYR A 43 17.41 29.68 58.60
CA TYR A 43 16.57 30.87 58.71
C TYR A 43 15.27 30.50 59.39
N LYS A 44 14.78 31.38 60.25
CA LYS A 44 13.46 31.31 60.85
C LYS A 44 12.75 32.63 60.60
N ASP A 45 11.57 32.57 60.00
CA ASP A 45 10.78 33.75 59.63
C ASP A 45 11.62 34.76 58.81
N ASN A 46 12.39 34.22 57.85
CA ASN A 46 13.39 34.92 57.02
C ASN A 46 14.60 35.52 57.76
N GLN A 47 14.69 35.39 59.09
CA GLN A 47 15.83 35.86 59.89
C GLN A 47 16.88 34.78 60.04
N TRP A 48 18.16 35.17 60.00
CA TRP A 48 19.28 34.23 60.09
C TRP A 48 19.46 33.70 61.51
N ILE A 49 19.42 32.38 61.65
CA ILE A 49 19.80 31.65 62.86
C ILE A 49 21.31 31.38 62.76
N LYS A 50 22.10 31.85 63.72
CA LYS A 50 23.57 31.64 63.78
C LYS A 50 23.93 30.18 64.09
N LYS A 51 23.54 29.26 63.21
CA LYS A 51 23.75 27.81 63.25
C LYS A 51 24.22 27.36 61.87
N TYR A 52 25.25 26.51 61.86
CA TYR A 52 25.94 26.11 60.63
C TYR A 52 25.99 24.60 60.40
N GLU A 53 25.36 23.86 61.30
CA GLU A 53 25.27 22.41 61.28
C GLU A 53 24.16 21.95 60.32
N LYS A 54 24.31 20.72 59.80
CA LYS A 54 23.30 20.09 58.95
C LYS A 54 21.93 19.99 59.65
N SER A 55 21.94 19.83 60.96
CA SER A 55 20.74 19.68 61.78
C SER A 55 20.75 20.66 62.95
N ILE A 56 19.56 21.13 63.33
CA ILE A 56 19.33 21.89 64.57
C ILE A 56 18.46 21.03 65.47
N ILE A 57 18.89 20.89 66.73
CA ILE A 57 18.13 20.19 67.76
C ILE A 57 17.47 21.23 68.67
N ILE A 58 16.16 21.11 68.82
CA ILE A 58 15.37 21.78 69.85
C ILE A 58 15.15 20.73 70.93
N ASP A 59 15.94 20.78 72.01
CA ASP A 59 15.86 19.78 73.08
C ASP A 59 14.57 19.92 73.91
N ARG A 60 14.10 21.16 74.06
CA ARG A 60 12.89 21.52 74.82
C ARG A 60 12.19 22.68 74.14
N ALA A 61 11.10 22.38 73.42
CA ALA A 61 10.38 23.37 72.65
C ALA A 61 9.57 24.36 73.51
N TYR A 62 9.57 25.63 73.11
CA TYR A 62 8.74 26.72 73.62
C TYR A 62 7.95 27.36 72.48
N GLU A 63 6.88 28.11 72.79
CA GLU A 63 6.06 28.76 71.74
C GLU A 63 6.87 29.67 70.82
N ILE A 64 7.91 30.30 71.38
CA ILE A 64 8.86 31.14 70.64
C ILE A 64 9.68 30.37 69.61
N ASP A 65 9.66 29.04 69.59
CA ASP A 65 10.31 28.21 68.57
C ASP A 65 9.40 28.02 67.34
N SER A 66 8.11 28.35 67.44
CA SER A 66 7.19 28.33 66.28
C SER A 66 7.61 29.32 65.21
N GLY A 67 7.50 28.94 63.94
CA GLY A 67 7.83 29.80 62.82
C GLY A 67 8.13 29.01 61.54
N ASP A 68 8.49 29.75 60.50
CA ASP A 68 8.77 29.21 59.17
C ASP A 68 10.27 28.98 58.99
N TYR A 69 10.68 27.72 58.98
CA TYR A 69 12.09 27.33 58.91
C TYR A 69 12.53 27.10 57.46
N GLN A 70 13.70 27.64 57.12
CA GLN A 70 14.37 27.42 55.84
C GLN A 70 15.84 27.12 56.06
N CYS A 71 16.46 26.43 55.10
CA CYS A 71 17.90 26.23 55.08
C CYS A 71 18.51 26.58 53.72
N ARG A 72 19.82 26.81 53.72
CA ARG A 72 20.65 26.99 52.52
C ARG A 72 21.97 26.24 52.73
N VAL A 73 22.52 25.63 51.69
CA VAL A 73 23.77 24.90 51.76
C VAL A 73 24.79 25.57 50.83
N GLY A 74 25.90 26.04 51.40
CA GLY A 74 26.88 26.83 50.67
C GLY A 74 26.25 28.01 49.93
N ASN A 75 26.40 28.01 48.60
CA ASN A 75 25.88 29.04 47.69
C ASN A 75 24.58 28.63 46.96
N SER A 76 23.85 27.63 47.47
CA SER A 76 22.56 27.20 46.92
C SER A 76 21.45 28.25 47.07
N HIS A 77 20.30 28.00 46.45
CA HIS A 77 19.07 28.70 46.81
C HIS A 77 18.62 28.34 48.24
N ARG A 78 17.78 29.18 48.86
CA ARG A 78 17.10 28.82 50.13
C ARG A 78 16.03 27.77 49.86
N SER A 79 15.82 26.84 50.80
CA SER A 79 14.69 25.91 50.75
C SER A 79 13.36 26.66 50.76
N GLU A 80 12.29 25.99 50.34
CA GLU A 80 10.94 26.44 50.73
C GLU A 80 10.81 26.42 52.26
N ALA A 81 9.93 27.29 52.77
CA ALA A 81 9.63 27.37 54.19
C ALA A 81 8.85 26.13 54.67
N VAL A 82 9.24 25.61 55.83
CA VAL A 82 8.52 24.55 56.53
C VAL A 82 8.08 25.09 57.89
N ARG A 83 6.77 25.13 58.12
CA ARG A 83 6.19 25.72 59.32
C ARG A 83 6.22 24.74 60.49
N LEU A 84 6.78 25.20 61.61
CA LEU A 84 6.70 24.53 62.91
C LEU A 84 5.73 25.29 63.81
N ILE A 85 4.83 24.56 64.46
CA ILE A 85 3.92 25.06 65.48
C ILE A 85 4.24 24.36 66.80
N VAL A 86 4.64 25.13 67.80
CA VAL A 86 4.80 24.65 69.18
C VAL A 86 3.59 25.10 69.96
N SER A 87 2.78 24.14 70.41
CA SER A 87 1.53 24.40 71.13
C SER A 87 1.68 24.11 72.62
N ASP A 88 1.13 24.97 73.47
CA ASP A 88 0.91 24.70 74.89
C ASP A 88 -0.52 24.18 75.19
N GLY A 89 -1.31 23.96 74.14
CA GLY A 89 -2.71 23.57 74.23
C GLY A 89 -2.92 22.14 74.75
N TYR A 90 -4.15 21.86 75.16
CA TYR A 90 -4.55 20.57 75.72
C TYR A 90 -4.52 19.42 74.69
N LEU A 91 -4.75 19.75 73.41
CA LEU A 91 -4.87 18.81 72.29
C LEU A 91 -4.18 19.37 71.04
N ALA A 92 -3.41 18.51 70.35
CA ALA A 92 -2.80 18.85 69.07
C ALA A 92 -3.08 17.75 68.04
N LEU A 93 -3.62 18.16 66.89
CA LEU A 93 -3.59 17.36 65.69
C LEU A 93 -2.22 17.55 65.01
N LYS A 94 -1.33 16.58 65.22
CA LYS A 94 0.00 16.56 64.60
C LYS A 94 -0.11 15.92 63.21
N VAL A 95 0.26 16.67 62.18
CA VAL A 95 0.30 16.22 60.79
C VAL A 95 1.72 16.37 60.24
N PRO A 96 2.12 15.59 59.23
CA PRO A 96 3.41 15.79 58.59
C PRO A 96 3.49 17.16 57.89
N PRO A 97 4.65 17.83 57.94
CA PRO A 97 4.85 19.14 57.29
C PRO A 97 4.82 19.07 55.76
N ASP A 98 5.26 17.96 55.18
CA ASP A 98 5.31 17.73 53.74
C ASP A 98 4.84 16.29 53.45
N VAL A 99 3.89 16.13 52.53
CA VAL A 99 3.35 14.84 52.11
C VAL A 99 3.27 14.81 50.58
N TYR A 100 3.82 13.77 49.96
CA TYR A 100 3.71 13.51 48.53
C TYR A 100 2.75 12.37 48.24
N GLU A 101 2.16 12.33 47.04
CA GLU A 101 1.42 11.16 46.58
C GLU A 101 2.27 9.88 46.77
N GLY A 102 1.64 8.81 47.25
CA GLY A 102 2.31 7.53 47.47
C GLY A 102 2.99 7.37 48.82
N ASP A 103 3.16 8.44 49.61
CA ASP A 103 3.67 8.35 50.98
C ASP A 103 2.68 7.63 51.89
N ASP A 104 3.19 6.91 52.87
CA ASP A 104 2.35 6.42 53.97
C ASP A 104 2.01 7.58 54.91
N LEU A 105 0.73 7.95 54.95
CA LEU A 105 0.24 9.09 55.73
C LEU A 105 -0.23 8.65 57.11
N TYR A 106 0.39 9.25 58.13
CA TYR A 106 0.02 9.13 59.53
C TYR A 106 -0.35 10.51 60.08
N VAL A 107 -1.32 10.56 60.98
CA VAL A 107 -1.62 11.74 61.80
C VAL A 107 -1.66 11.34 63.26
N SER A 108 -1.36 12.27 64.17
CA SER A 108 -1.46 12.00 65.60
C SER A 108 -2.43 12.96 66.26
N CYS A 109 -3.46 12.41 66.88
CA CYS A 109 -4.37 13.15 67.74
C CYS A 109 -3.90 13.05 69.20
N ALA A 110 -2.85 13.80 69.50
CA ALA A 110 -2.12 13.71 70.75
C ALA A 110 -2.70 14.65 71.81
N ALA A 111 -2.89 14.14 73.02
CA ALA A 111 -3.13 14.97 74.19
C ALA A 111 -1.79 15.45 74.78
N TYR A 112 -1.77 16.61 75.40
CA TYR A 112 -0.56 17.12 76.06
C TYR A 112 -0.06 16.11 77.12
N PRO A 113 1.25 15.85 77.29
CA PRO A 113 1.80 14.75 78.14
C PRO A 113 1.39 14.70 79.62
N LYS A 114 0.65 15.70 80.11
CA LYS A 114 0.08 15.76 81.47
C LYS A 114 -1.45 15.69 81.52
N TYR A 115 -2.12 15.73 80.37
CA TYR A 115 -3.57 15.73 80.23
C TYR A 115 -4.05 14.36 79.77
N LYS A 116 -4.83 13.71 80.62
CA LYS A 116 -5.49 12.46 80.25
C LYS A 116 -6.73 12.76 79.42
N ALA A 117 -6.75 12.29 78.18
CA ALA A 117 -7.88 12.40 77.28
C ALA A 117 -8.19 11.05 76.62
N LYS A 118 -9.46 10.80 76.36
CA LYS A 118 -10.00 9.55 75.79
C LYS A 118 -10.78 9.83 74.52
N ASN A 119 -11.20 8.76 73.84
CA ASN A 119 -12.08 8.81 72.67
C ASN A 119 -11.57 9.71 71.52
N PRO A 120 -10.37 9.45 70.96
CA PRO A 120 -9.92 10.17 69.78
C PRO A 120 -10.87 9.96 68.62
N THR A 121 -11.28 11.07 68.01
CA THR A 121 -12.18 11.09 66.86
C THR A 121 -11.65 12.06 65.82
N LEU A 122 -11.48 11.58 64.59
CA LEU A 122 -10.91 12.35 63.48
C LEU A 122 -11.99 12.65 62.45
N TYR A 123 -12.02 13.90 62.02
CA TYR A 123 -12.91 14.42 60.99
C TYR A 123 -12.09 15.02 59.85
N LYS A 124 -12.63 14.95 58.62
CA LYS A 124 -12.11 15.68 57.46
C LYS A 124 -13.26 16.46 56.84
N ASN A 125 -13.07 17.77 56.65
CA ASN A 125 -14.13 18.67 56.15
C ASN A 125 -15.46 18.52 56.93
N ASN A 126 -15.36 18.32 58.26
CA ASN A 126 -16.47 18.04 59.19
C ASN A 126 -17.19 16.69 59.04
N GLU A 127 -16.73 15.81 58.15
CA GLU A 127 -17.22 14.43 58.05
C GLU A 127 -16.37 13.49 58.93
N LEU A 128 -17.04 12.56 59.62
CA LEU A 128 -16.37 11.59 60.49
C LEU A 128 -15.54 10.61 59.65
N LEU A 129 -14.22 10.58 59.87
CA LEU A 129 -13.34 9.58 59.26
C LEU A 129 -13.20 8.33 60.13
N THR A 130 -12.94 8.51 61.42
CA THR A 130 -12.71 7.40 62.35
C THR A 130 -12.90 7.84 63.80
N SER A 131 -13.27 6.91 64.69
CA SER A 131 -13.53 7.18 66.11
C SER A 131 -13.05 6.03 67.00
N LYS A 132 -12.82 6.31 68.29
CA LYS A 132 -12.50 5.33 69.36
C LYS A 132 -11.26 4.47 69.05
N ILE A 133 -10.22 5.12 68.54
CA ILE A 133 -8.96 4.49 68.15
C ILE A 133 -8.12 4.15 69.40
N SER A 134 -7.36 3.07 69.33
CA SER A 134 -6.36 2.73 70.36
C SER A 134 -5.09 3.55 70.12
N GLY A 135 -4.75 4.44 71.06
CA GLY A 135 -3.59 5.33 70.97
C GLY A 135 -3.87 6.65 70.25
N ASP A 136 -2.78 7.38 69.98
CA ASP A 136 -2.87 8.75 69.43
C ASP A 136 -2.56 8.80 67.92
N ILE A 137 -1.82 7.82 67.39
CA ILE A 137 -1.40 7.77 65.98
C ILE A 137 -2.42 7.00 65.14
N ILE A 138 -2.80 7.59 64.02
CA ILE A 138 -3.81 7.09 63.08
C ILE A 138 -3.15 6.95 61.71
N LYS A 139 -3.13 5.73 61.16
CA LYS A 139 -2.71 5.48 59.77
C LYS A 139 -3.88 5.79 58.84
N LEU A 140 -3.73 6.78 57.97
CA LEU A 140 -4.74 7.14 56.95
C LEU A 140 -4.54 6.34 55.65
N GLY A 141 -3.39 5.68 55.48
CA GLY A 141 -3.06 4.87 54.31
C GLY A 141 -2.12 5.61 53.35
N THR A 142 -2.10 5.18 52.09
CA THR A 142 -1.25 5.79 51.04
C THR A 142 -1.84 7.13 50.59
N ALA A 143 -1.03 8.19 50.64
CA ALA A 143 -1.41 9.55 50.32
C ALA A 143 -1.88 9.71 48.87
N ARG A 144 -3.04 10.34 48.69
CA ARG A 144 -3.64 10.71 47.40
C ARG A 144 -3.96 12.20 47.40
N MET A 145 -3.99 12.84 46.23
CA MET A 145 -4.35 14.27 46.13
C MET A 145 -5.70 14.61 46.76
N SER A 146 -6.67 13.67 46.69
CA SER A 146 -7.98 13.84 47.31
C SER A 146 -7.95 13.86 48.84
N MET A 147 -6.84 13.47 49.48
CA MET A 147 -6.66 13.52 50.93
C MET A 147 -6.28 14.92 51.43
N SER A 148 -5.99 15.87 50.55
CA SER A 148 -5.81 17.27 50.93
C SER A 148 -7.10 17.85 51.53
N GLY A 149 -6.96 18.76 52.49
CA GLY A 149 -8.09 19.44 53.14
C GLY A 149 -7.88 19.66 54.63
N SER A 150 -8.93 20.13 55.30
CA SER A 150 -8.89 20.47 56.71
C SER A 150 -9.32 19.28 57.57
N TYR A 151 -8.47 18.93 58.52
CA TYR A 151 -8.71 17.85 59.46
C TYR A 151 -8.94 18.43 60.85
N THR A 152 -9.90 17.84 61.57
CA THR A 152 -10.18 18.18 62.96
C THR A 152 -10.10 16.91 63.77
N CYS A 153 -9.33 16.94 64.86
CA CYS A 153 -9.42 15.89 65.86
C CYS A 153 -10.11 16.39 67.12
N THR A 154 -10.91 15.53 67.73
CA THR A 154 -11.49 15.74 69.05
C THR A 154 -11.10 14.64 70.03
N ARG A 155 -10.98 15.02 71.31
CA ARG A 155 -10.84 14.08 72.43
C ARG A 155 -11.64 14.58 73.62
N ASP A 156 -12.19 13.62 74.36
CA ASP A 156 -12.87 13.93 75.62
C ASP A 156 -11.86 13.97 76.75
N SER A 157 -11.99 14.96 77.63
CA SER A 157 -11.27 14.96 78.90
C SER A 157 -11.59 13.69 79.71
N TYR A 158 -10.58 13.16 80.40
CA TYR A 158 -10.81 12.00 81.27
C TYR A 158 -11.57 12.40 82.55
N TYR A 159 -11.30 13.60 83.08
CA TYR A 159 -11.81 14.07 84.38
C TYR A 159 -12.99 15.04 84.27
N SER A 160 -13.20 15.64 83.10
CA SER A 160 -14.34 16.54 82.85
C SER A 160 -15.18 16.07 81.66
N TYR A 161 -16.38 16.62 81.51
CA TYR A 161 -17.23 16.39 80.33
C TYR A 161 -16.90 17.36 79.17
N THR A 162 -15.69 17.93 79.17
CA THR A 162 -15.22 18.85 78.13
C THR A 162 -14.60 18.08 76.99
N THR A 163 -15.02 18.36 75.75
CA THR A 163 -14.39 17.85 74.54
C THR A 163 -13.47 18.93 73.96
N TYR A 164 -12.19 18.59 73.82
CA TYR A 164 -11.22 19.44 73.16
C TYR A 164 -11.18 19.13 71.67
N ASN A 165 -10.92 20.15 70.84
CA ASN A 165 -10.70 19.97 69.41
C ASN A 165 -9.41 20.68 68.95
N SER A 166 -8.80 20.15 67.90
CA SER A 166 -7.61 20.71 67.27
C SER A 166 -7.70 20.52 65.76
N LYS A 167 -7.33 21.56 65.00
CA LYS A 167 -7.44 21.58 63.54
C LYS A 167 -6.06 21.71 62.89
N ALA A 168 -5.87 21.01 61.78
CA ALA A 168 -4.69 21.13 60.93
C ALA A 168 -5.05 20.82 59.48
N ASP A 169 -4.40 21.50 58.54
CA ASP A 169 -4.59 21.24 57.12
C ASP A 169 -3.50 20.31 56.60
N ILE A 170 -3.90 19.35 55.77
CA ILE A 170 -2.97 18.47 55.05
C ILE A 170 -3.01 18.88 53.59
N SER A 171 -1.84 19.10 52.99
CA SER A 171 -1.68 19.38 51.57
C SER A 171 -0.77 18.32 50.95
N VAL A 172 -1.38 17.38 50.23
CA VAL A 172 -0.66 16.35 49.47
C VAL A 172 -0.16 16.96 48.17
N LYS A 173 1.14 16.84 47.92
CA LYS A 173 1.82 17.35 46.72
C LYS A 173 1.92 16.26 45.67
N GLU A 174 1.79 16.67 44.41
CA GLU A 174 1.92 15.77 43.27
C GLU A 174 3.34 15.18 43.20
N LEU A 175 3.45 13.85 43.01
CA LEU A 175 4.75 13.19 42.90
C LEU A 175 5.36 13.37 41.50
N PHE A 176 4.57 13.16 40.46
CA PHE A 176 4.95 13.41 39.07
C PHE A 176 3.73 13.85 38.26
N THR A 177 3.93 14.70 37.26
CA THR A 177 2.85 15.23 36.42
C THR A 177 2.15 14.12 35.63
N LYS A 178 0.91 14.35 35.20
CA LYS A 178 0.22 13.45 34.27
C LYS A 178 1.13 13.13 33.06
N PRO A 179 1.31 11.85 32.69
CA PRO A 179 2.16 11.49 31.55
C PRO A 179 1.58 11.97 30.22
N GLU A 180 2.44 12.39 29.30
CA GLU A 180 2.09 12.84 27.96
C GLU A 180 2.79 11.97 26.91
N LEU A 181 2.06 11.58 25.87
CA LEU A 181 2.59 10.75 24.79
C LEU A 181 3.05 11.62 23.61
N ASN A 182 4.26 11.37 23.14
CA ASN A 182 4.84 12.00 21.97
C ASN A 182 5.30 10.94 20.96
N VAL A 183 5.07 11.17 19.67
CA VAL A 183 5.46 10.25 18.58
C VAL A 183 6.39 10.98 17.62
N ASN A 184 7.36 10.27 17.08
CA ASN A 184 8.27 10.86 16.11
C ASN A 184 7.58 11.09 14.75
N GLY A 185 7.28 12.36 14.46
CA GLY A 185 6.79 12.81 13.16
C GLY A 185 5.27 12.85 13.04
N ASN A 186 4.80 13.61 12.05
CA ASN A 186 3.36 13.86 11.84
C ASN A 186 2.69 12.78 10.97
N GLN A 187 3.47 12.03 10.18
CA GLN A 187 2.98 10.98 9.29
C GLN A 187 3.95 9.80 9.34
N LEU A 188 3.41 8.61 9.60
CA LEU A 188 4.16 7.36 9.63
C LEU A 188 3.78 6.53 8.42
N LEU A 189 4.77 6.12 7.65
CA LEU A 189 4.63 5.18 6.55
C LEU A 189 5.13 3.80 6.98
N GLU A 190 4.64 2.78 6.30
CA GLU A 190 5.13 1.42 6.49
C GLU A 190 6.63 1.32 6.23
N GLY A 191 7.34 0.66 7.15
CA GLY A 191 8.78 0.54 7.15
C GLY A 191 9.51 1.67 7.88
N ASP A 192 8.83 2.73 8.30
CA ASP A 192 9.44 3.81 9.08
C ASP A 192 9.76 3.33 10.51
N HIS A 193 10.78 3.94 11.12
CA HIS A 193 11.12 3.71 12.52
C HIS A 193 10.20 4.54 13.41
N MET A 194 9.27 3.91 14.12
CA MET A 194 8.33 4.59 15.02
C MET A 194 8.83 4.54 16.47
N THR A 195 8.86 5.70 17.14
CA THR A 195 9.18 5.83 18.57
C THR A 195 8.06 6.59 19.27
N ILE A 196 7.49 5.97 20.30
CA ILE A 196 6.53 6.60 21.20
C ILE A 196 7.24 6.88 22.53
N THR A 197 7.31 8.15 22.92
CA THR A 197 7.90 8.60 24.19
C THR A 197 6.78 8.96 25.17
N CYS A 198 6.94 8.56 26.43
CA CYS A 198 6.04 8.90 27.53
C CYS A 198 6.76 9.88 28.46
N ASP A 199 6.37 11.15 28.41
CA ASP A 199 7.01 12.22 29.16
C ASP A 199 6.25 12.53 30.45
N THR A 200 6.96 12.61 31.57
CA THR A 200 6.43 13.03 32.87
C THR A 200 7.53 13.73 33.66
N LYS A 201 7.15 14.65 34.54
CA LYS A 201 8.10 15.41 35.37
C LYS A 201 7.92 15.05 36.83
N LEU A 202 8.95 14.46 37.44
CA LEU A 202 9.02 14.25 38.88
C LEU A 202 9.09 15.58 39.62
N SER A 203 8.53 15.61 40.82
CA SER A 203 8.72 16.72 41.74
C SER A 203 10.22 16.88 42.04
N PRO A 204 10.77 18.10 42.04
CA PRO A 204 12.19 18.34 42.32
C PRO A 204 12.68 17.74 43.65
N ARG A 205 11.81 17.60 44.65
CA ARG A 205 12.13 17.00 45.96
C ARG A 205 12.10 15.46 45.98
N ARG A 206 11.71 14.85 44.87
CA ARG A 206 11.56 13.41 44.69
C ARG A 206 12.26 12.97 43.40
N ALA A 207 13.27 13.71 42.96
CA ALA A 207 13.96 13.52 41.68
C ALA A 207 14.65 12.15 41.56
N THR A 208 15.04 11.55 42.68
CA THR A 208 15.64 10.21 42.78
C THR A 208 14.61 9.07 42.78
N THR A 209 13.31 9.38 42.71
CA THR A 209 12.27 8.34 42.66
C THR A 209 12.33 7.60 41.34
N GLU A 210 12.54 6.28 41.40
CA GLU A 210 12.50 5.44 40.20
C GLU A 210 11.06 5.25 39.71
N LEU A 211 10.88 5.50 38.40
CA LEU A 211 9.62 5.31 37.70
C LEU A 211 9.73 4.17 36.69
N GLN A 212 8.63 3.44 36.51
CA GLN A 212 8.47 2.41 35.50
C GLN A 212 7.36 2.80 34.53
N PHE A 213 7.56 2.50 33.26
CA PHE A 213 6.70 2.88 32.14
C PHE A 213 6.18 1.64 31.43
N GLY A 214 4.87 1.58 31.21
CA GLY A 214 4.19 0.57 30.43
C GLY A 214 3.44 1.19 29.26
N PHE A 215 3.39 0.51 28.12
CA PHE A 215 2.70 0.97 26.92
C PHE A 215 1.61 -0.01 26.51
N TYR A 216 0.48 0.56 26.07
CA TYR A 216 -0.69 -0.20 25.65
C TYR A 216 -1.15 0.26 24.27
N ARG A 217 -1.54 -0.70 23.42
CA ARG A 217 -2.15 -0.49 22.11
C ARG A 217 -3.51 -1.18 22.07
N ASN A 218 -4.58 -0.42 21.80
CA ASN A 218 -5.96 -0.92 21.80
C ASN A 218 -6.31 -1.68 23.10
N GLY A 219 -5.77 -1.24 24.24
CA GLY A 219 -5.93 -1.89 25.54
C GLY A 219 -5.00 -3.07 25.82
N ILE A 220 -4.24 -3.56 24.84
CA ILE A 220 -3.29 -4.66 24.98
C ILE A 220 -1.92 -4.11 25.40
N ASN A 221 -1.27 -4.72 26.39
CA ASN A 221 0.08 -4.36 26.78
C ASN A 221 1.08 -4.75 25.68
N VAL A 222 1.78 -3.76 25.11
CA VAL A 222 2.83 -3.96 24.09
C VAL A 222 4.23 -3.81 24.66
N GLN A 223 4.35 -3.17 25.82
CA GLN A 223 5.57 -3.09 26.61
C GLN A 223 5.21 -3.10 28.10
N GLY A 224 5.71 -4.12 28.81
CA GLY A 224 5.57 -4.23 30.25
C GLY A 224 6.36 -3.14 30.99
N PHE A 225 6.02 -2.92 32.27
CA PHE A 225 6.66 -1.91 33.11
C PHE A 225 8.19 -2.11 33.18
N ASN A 226 8.93 -1.11 32.70
CA ASN A 226 10.38 -1.05 32.79
C ASN A 226 10.85 0.41 32.89
N SER A 227 12.14 0.66 33.06
CA SER A 227 12.70 2.02 33.24
C SER A 227 12.73 2.86 31.96
N SER A 228 12.47 2.29 30.79
CA SER A 228 12.46 2.99 29.52
C SER A 228 11.14 3.71 29.31
N ASN A 229 11.21 5.04 29.20
CA ASN A 229 10.09 5.87 28.82
C ASN A 229 9.77 5.86 27.32
N GLN A 230 10.32 4.92 26.55
CA GLN A 230 10.12 4.81 25.11
C GLN A 230 9.65 3.41 24.70
N TYR A 231 8.74 3.37 23.73
CA TYR A 231 8.37 2.18 22.99
C TYR A 231 8.79 2.36 21.52
N ARG A 232 9.59 1.44 21.00
CA ARG A 232 10.19 1.53 19.66
C ARG A 232 9.71 0.40 18.77
N VAL A 233 9.28 0.75 17.57
CA VAL A 233 8.95 -0.17 16.48
C VAL A 233 9.89 0.12 15.33
N PRO A 234 10.96 -0.70 15.12
CA PRO A 234 12.00 -0.41 14.13
C PRO A 234 11.50 -0.34 12.69
N SER A 235 10.43 -1.06 12.36
CA SER A 235 9.85 -1.12 11.02
C SER A 235 8.32 -1.19 11.13
N ALA A 236 7.68 -0.03 11.14
CA ALA A 236 6.23 0.09 11.38
C ALA A 236 5.41 -0.65 10.31
N GLN A 237 4.38 -1.36 10.75
CA GLN A 237 3.41 -2.06 9.92
C GLN A 237 2.01 -1.45 10.09
N LEU A 238 1.09 -1.77 9.18
CA LEU A 238 -0.30 -1.30 9.27
C LEU A 238 -0.99 -1.74 10.56
N GLU A 239 -0.65 -2.94 11.05
CA GLU A 239 -1.11 -3.51 12.33
C GLU A 239 -0.60 -2.76 13.57
N ASP A 240 0.40 -1.90 13.41
CA ASP A 240 0.86 -1.01 14.48
C ASP A 240 -0.02 0.23 14.64
N SER A 241 -1.02 0.41 13.78
CA SER A 241 -2.03 1.46 13.95
C SER A 241 -2.96 1.13 15.11
N GLY A 242 -3.41 2.16 15.83
CA GLY A 242 -4.35 1.99 16.94
C GLY A 242 -4.34 3.13 17.94
N SER A 243 -5.06 2.92 19.03
CA SER A 243 -5.09 3.82 20.19
C SER A 243 -3.98 3.46 21.17
N TYR A 244 -3.14 4.42 21.52
CA TYR A 244 -2.00 4.25 22.41
C TYR A 244 -2.18 5.02 23.71
N ILE A 245 -1.78 4.40 24.81
CA ILE A 245 -1.73 4.99 26.15
C ILE A 245 -0.40 4.57 26.78
N CYS A 246 0.26 5.48 27.50
CA CYS A 246 1.31 5.11 28.44
C CYS A 246 0.81 5.19 29.88
N GLU A 247 1.41 4.35 30.70
CA GLU A 247 1.16 4.28 32.12
C GLU A 247 2.47 4.34 32.86
N VAL A 248 2.52 5.16 33.89
CA VAL A 248 3.71 5.38 34.70
C VAL A 248 3.40 5.05 36.15
N GLN A 249 4.29 4.31 36.80
CA GLN A 249 4.18 3.96 38.21
C GLN A 249 5.51 4.05 38.94
N THR A 250 5.45 4.23 40.26
CA THR A 250 6.57 3.96 41.16
C THR A 250 6.84 2.45 41.20
N VAL A 251 8.07 2.04 41.54
CA VAL A 251 8.44 0.61 41.67
C VAL A 251 7.52 -0.17 42.62
N THR A 252 7.06 0.48 43.70
CA THR A 252 6.12 -0.10 44.68
C THR A 252 4.66 -0.13 44.21
N GLY A 253 4.34 0.53 43.08
CA GLY A 253 2.98 0.73 42.61
C GLY A 253 2.11 1.67 43.45
N SER A 254 2.68 2.40 44.43
CA SER A 254 1.93 3.31 45.31
C SER A 254 1.35 4.53 44.58
N VAL A 255 2.01 4.99 43.52
CA VAL A 255 1.49 6.01 42.60
C VAL A 255 1.48 5.45 41.19
N ARG A 256 0.35 5.62 40.50
CA ARG A 256 0.14 5.16 39.12
C ARG A 256 -0.73 6.15 38.37
N LYS A 257 -0.27 6.63 37.21
CA LYS A 257 -0.99 7.58 36.36
C LYS A 257 -0.93 7.15 34.90
N ARG A 258 -1.96 7.51 34.13
CA ARG A 258 -2.09 7.22 32.70
C ARG A 258 -2.09 8.50 31.88
N SER A 259 -1.53 8.42 30.68
CA SER A 259 -1.66 9.48 29.68
C SER A 259 -3.08 9.55 29.11
N ASP A 260 -3.35 10.62 28.39
CA ASP A 260 -4.45 10.62 27.44
C ASP A 260 -4.17 9.64 26.29
N THR A 261 -5.23 9.24 25.61
CA THR A 261 -5.15 8.33 24.46
C THR A 261 -4.77 9.11 23.21
N ILE A 262 -3.78 8.63 22.47
CA ILE A 262 -3.46 9.16 21.13
C ILE A 262 -3.74 8.09 20.06
N SER A 263 -4.22 8.52 18.90
CA SER A 263 -4.48 7.61 17.77
C SER A 263 -3.33 7.70 16.77
N ILE A 264 -2.64 6.59 16.57
CA ILE A 264 -1.54 6.49 15.60
C ILE A 264 -2.03 5.71 14.38
N ASN A 265 -1.81 6.25 13.19
CA ASN A 265 -2.20 5.65 11.93
C ASN A 265 -0.98 5.51 11.00
N VAL A 266 -0.52 4.28 10.81
CA VAL A 266 0.55 3.94 9.86
C VAL A 266 -0.08 3.81 8.48
N LYS A 267 0.40 4.59 7.52
CA LYS A 267 -0.10 4.59 6.15
C LYS A 267 0.73 3.68 5.26
N VAL A 268 0.09 3.19 4.21
CA VAL A 268 0.75 2.39 3.17
C VAL A 268 1.84 3.22 2.48
N LYS A 269 3.04 2.66 2.40
CA LYS A 269 4.12 3.17 1.55
C LYS A 269 3.97 2.63 0.13
N LEU A 270 3.74 3.52 -0.83
CA LEU A 270 3.73 3.18 -2.25
C LEU A 270 5.14 3.36 -2.86
N PRO A 271 5.51 2.53 -3.85
CA PRO A 271 6.66 2.80 -4.70
C PRO A 271 6.44 4.10 -5.50
N SER A 272 7.52 4.78 -5.88
CA SER A 272 7.45 6.00 -6.71
C SER A 272 7.29 5.70 -8.19
N SER A 273 7.72 4.53 -8.66
CA SER A 273 7.62 4.17 -10.08
C SER A 273 7.49 2.66 -10.32
N VAL A 274 6.91 2.30 -11.47
CA VAL A 274 6.94 0.94 -12.02
C VAL A 274 7.70 1.00 -13.34
N THR A 275 8.75 0.19 -13.45
CA THR A 275 9.54 0.04 -14.66
C THR A 275 9.27 -1.31 -15.30
N VAL A 276 9.33 -1.35 -16.63
CA VAL A 276 9.12 -2.58 -17.41
C VAL A 276 10.32 -2.80 -18.32
N ARG A 277 10.82 -4.02 -18.33
CA ARG A 277 11.85 -4.48 -19.26
C ARG A 277 11.28 -5.60 -20.13
N LEU A 278 11.46 -5.48 -21.44
CA LEU A 278 11.06 -6.49 -22.41
C LEU A 278 12.29 -7.23 -22.91
N ASP A 279 12.11 -8.51 -23.19
CA ASP A 279 13.05 -9.34 -23.93
C ASP A 279 12.28 -10.14 -25.00
N PRO A 280 12.48 -9.87 -26.30
CA PRO A 280 13.42 -8.90 -26.86
C PRO A 280 13.02 -7.42 -26.62
N PRO A 281 13.99 -6.49 -26.61
CA PRO A 281 13.71 -5.06 -26.41
C PRO A 281 12.91 -4.46 -27.58
N GLY A 282 12.08 -3.47 -27.28
CA GLY A 282 11.28 -2.73 -28.29
C GLY A 282 9.88 -3.31 -28.55
N GLY A 283 9.59 -4.54 -28.12
CA GLY A 283 8.25 -5.13 -28.23
C GLY A 283 7.83 -5.51 -29.65
N GLU A 284 8.79 -5.66 -30.56
CA GLU A 284 8.59 -6.13 -31.94
C GLU A 284 8.77 -7.64 -32.02
N MET A 285 7.69 -8.38 -32.25
CA MET A 285 7.66 -9.83 -32.17
C MET A 285 7.24 -10.48 -33.49
N ILE A 286 7.80 -11.65 -33.79
CA ILE A 286 7.27 -12.56 -34.81
C ILE A 286 6.37 -13.59 -34.13
N ALA A 287 5.26 -13.96 -34.78
CA ALA A 287 4.42 -15.05 -34.30
C ALA A 287 5.24 -16.34 -34.05
N GLY A 288 5.07 -16.93 -32.86
CA GLY A 288 5.84 -18.09 -32.39
C GLY A 288 7.05 -17.75 -31.52
N GLU A 289 7.46 -16.48 -31.44
CA GLU A 289 8.57 -16.08 -30.55
C GLU A 289 8.17 -16.05 -29.07
N LYS A 290 9.19 -16.15 -28.21
CA LYS A 290 9.06 -16.01 -26.77
C LYS A 290 9.22 -14.55 -26.36
N LEU A 291 8.24 -14.02 -25.64
CA LEU A 291 8.30 -12.71 -25.00
C LEU A 291 8.46 -12.87 -23.49
N GLU A 292 9.46 -12.22 -22.91
CA GLU A 292 9.57 -12.05 -21.47
C GLU A 292 9.38 -10.59 -21.07
N VAL A 293 8.59 -10.38 -20.03
CA VAL A 293 8.29 -9.07 -19.46
C VAL A 293 8.67 -9.09 -18.00
N VAL A 294 9.57 -8.19 -17.59
CA VAL A 294 9.95 -8.01 -16.19
C VAL A 294 9.43 -6.67 -15.71
N CYS A 295 8.48 -6.71 -14.78
CA CYS A 295 8.02 -5.52 -14.06
C CYS A 295 8.84 -5.35 -12.78
N SER A 296 9.19 -4.11 -12.43
CA SER A 296 9.95 -3.80 -11.21
C SER A 296 9.45 -2.51 -10.55
N VAL A 297 9.49 -2.47 -9.22
CA VAL A 297 9.19 -1.29 -8.40
C VAL A 297 10.42 -0.85 -7.60
N ASP A 298 10.50 0.43 -7.28
CA ASP A 298 11.59 1.03 -6.52
C ASP A 298 11.35 1.01 -5.00
N ASN A 299 12.38 0.67 -4.22
CA ASN A 299 12.42 0.78 -2.75
C ASN A 299 11.15 0.31 -2.02
N ALA A 300 10.51 -0.74 -2.54
CA ALA A 300 9.25 -1.26 -2.04
C ALA A 300 9.47 -2.44 -1.09
N THR A 301 8.67 -2.48 -0.02
CA THR A 301 8.60 -3.60 0.93
C THR A 301 7.15 -4.04 1.08
N GLY A 302 6.96 -5.34 1.31
CA GLY A 302 5.64 -5.97 1.45
C GLY A 302 5.26 -6.87 0.28
N LEU A 303 4.01 -7.33 0.29
CA LEU A 303 3.45 -8.25 -0.69
C LEU A 303 2.76 -7.46 -1.82
N PHE A 304 3.21 -7.65 -3.06
CA PHE A 304 2.68 -6.96 -4.23
C PHE A 304 2.08 -7.94 -5.23
N GLN A 305 0.95 -7.55 -5.81
CA GLN A 305 0.36 -8.19 -6.97
C GLN A 305 0.73 -7.39 -8.22
N PHE A 306 1.58 -7.97 -9.06
CA PHE A 306 1.92 -7.45 -10.37
C PHE A 306 0.91 -7.91 -11.40
N SER A 307 0.58 -7.06 -12.36
CA SER A 307 -0.25 -7.44 -13.50
C SER A 307 0.26 -6.85 -14.81
N TRP A 308 0.33 -7.66 -15.86
CA TRP A 308 0.65 -7.26 -17.22
C TRP A 308 -0.60 -7.37 -18.09
N CYS A 309 -1.15 -6.23 -18.50
CA CYS A 309 -2.52 -6.15 -19.03
C CYS A 309 -2.63 -5.28 -20.28
N ASN A 310 -3.43 -5.74 -21.26
CA ASN A 310 -3.93 -4.95 -22.38
C ASN A 310 -5.46 -4.91 -22.36
N GLN A 311 -6.03 -3.76 -21.93
CA GLN A 311 -7.46 -3.41 -21.98
C GLN A 311 -8.44 -4.57 -21.69
N SER A 312 -8.08 -5.46 -20.76
CA SER A 312 -8.82 -6.66 -20.31
C SER A 312 -8.72 -7.92 -21.19
N LYS A 313 -8.16 -7.86 -22.41
CA LYS A 313 -8.09 -9.01 -23.32
C LYS A 313 -7.05 -10.04 -22.91
N HIS A 314 -5.85 -9.57 -22.57
CA HIS A 314 -4.74 -10.37 -22.07
C HIS A 314 -4.28 -9.74 -20.76
N CYS A 315 -4.44 -10.46 -19.65
CA CYS A 315 -4.19 -9.94 -18.31
C CYS A 315 -3.60 -11.03 -17.40
N ASP A 316 -2.28 -11.07 -17.32
CA ASP A 316 -1.60 -11.98 -16.41
C ASP A 316 -1.35 -11.30 -15.06
N LYS A 317 -1.56 -12.02 -13.97
CA LYS A 317 -1.41 -11.53 -12.59
C LYS A 317 -0.57 -12.48 -11.78
N LYS A 318 0.37 -11.96 -11.00
CA LYS A 318 1.25 -12.73 -10.10
C LYS A 318 1.46 -11.96 -8.81
N THR A 319 1.57 -12.68 -7.69
CA THR A 319 1.75 -12.09 -6.36
C THR A 319 3.08 -12.53 -5.78
N THR A 320 3.89 -11.59 -5.32
CA THR A 320 5.22 -11.85 -4.78
C THR A 320 5.63 -10.82 -3.73
N LYS A 321 6.58 -11.19 -2.86
CA LYS A 321 7.24 -10.26 -1.92
C LYS A 321 8.47 -9.59 -2.54
N THR A 322 8.87 -9.98 -3.75
CA THR A 322 10.01 -9.41 -4.47
C THR A 322 9.64 -8.07 -5.10
N GLN A 323 10.63 -7.21 -5.29
CA GLN A 323 10.47 -5.92 -5.97
C GLN A 323 10.29 -6.04 -7.49
N LYS A 324 10.34 -7.26 -8.03
CA LYS A 324 10.19 -7.53 -9.46
C LYS A 324 9.49 -8.86 -9.69
N GLU A 325 8.82 -8.96 -10.84
CA GLU A 325 8.11 -10.16 -11.27
C GLU A 325 8.24 -10.34 -12.80
N ARG A 326 8.31 -11.60 -13.25
CA ARG A 326 8.50 -11.97 -14.65
C ARG A 326 7.24 -12.63 -15.23
N PHE A 327 6.76 -12.12 -16.35
CA PHE A 327 5.73 -12.73 -17.19
C PHE A 327 6.37 -13.30 -18.45
N VAL A 328 5.95 -14.49 -18.87
CA VAL A 328 6.56 -15.21 -20.01
C VAL A 328 5.46 -15.70 -20.91
N VAL A 329 5.47 -15.25 -22.16
CA VAL A 329 4.63 -15.76 -23.24
C VAL A 329 5.51 -16.60 -24.15
N LYS A 330 5.30 -17.91 -24.16
CA LYS A 330 6.21 -18.84 -24.87
C LYS A 330 6.14 -18.71 -26.39
N ASN A 331 4.92 -18.59 -26.92
CA ASN A 331 4.64 -18.44 -28.35
C ASN A 331 3.64 -17.31 -28.50
N VAL A 332 4.12 -16.13 -28.91
CA VAL A 332 3.25 -14.99 -29.19
C VAL A 332 2.46 -15.21 -30.48
N VAL A 333 1.22 -14.72 -30.53
CA VAL A 333 0.35 -14.77 -31.70
C VAL A 333 -0.01 -13.34 -32.12
N GLU A 334 -0.44 -13.14 -33.37
CA GLU A 334 -0.76 -11.80 -33.89
C GLU A 334 -1.76 -11.03 -32.99
N ASP A 335 -2.78 -11.75 -32.49
CA ASP A 335 -3.83 -11.20 -31.62
C ASP A 335 -3.34 -10.71 -30.25
N TYR A 336 -2.12 -11.10 -29.85
CA TYR A 336 -1.48 -10.60 -28.64
C TYR A 336 -1.03 -9.14 -28.77
N GLY A 337 -0.92 -8.60 -29.98
CA GLY A 337 -0.53 -7.21 -30.22
C GLY A 337 -1.43 -6.18 -29.53
N GLY A 338 -0.85 -5.05 -29.12
CA GLY A 338 -1.59 -3.92 -28.54
C GLY A 338 -0.81 -3.15 -27.47
N GLU A 339 -1.51 -2.29 -26.72
CA GLU A 339 -0.92 -1.47 -25.67
C GLU A 339 -1.06 -2.15 -24.30
N TYR A 340 0.09 -2.46 -23.68
CA TYR A 340 0.15 -3.09 -22.38
C TYR A 340 0.64 -2.14 -21.29
N GLN A 341 0.22 -2.39 -20.06
CA GLN A 341 0.72 -1.72 -18.87
C GLN A 341 1.04 -2.73 -17.79
N CYS A 342 2.07 -2.44 -17.02
CA CYS A 342 2.32 -3.15 -15.78
C CYS A 342 1.76 -2.39 -14.58
N THR A 343 0.99 -3.06 -13.74
CA THR A 343 0.48 -2.50 -12.48
C THR A 343 1.09 -3.24 -11.31
N ALA A 344 1.55 -2.53 -10.28
CA ALA A 344 1.90 -3.10 -9.00
C ALA A 344 0.88 -2.62 -7.95
N LYS A 345 0.08 -3.55 -7.42
CA LYS A 345 -0.89 -3.30 -6.35
C LYS A 345 -0.38 -3.89 -5.04
N LYS A 346 -0.38 -3.11 -3.96
CA LYS A 346 0.00 -3.64 -2.65
C LYS A 346 -1.16 -4.45 -2.05
N VAL A 347 -0.91 -5.71 -1.71
CA VAL A 347 -1.93 -6.61 -1.13
C VAL A 347 -2.39 -6.04 0.22
N GLY A 348 -3.69 -6.07 0.48
CA GLY A 348 -4.30 -5.44 1.66
C GLY A 348 -4.59 -3.94 1.50
N SER A 349 -4.22 -3.32 0.38
CA SER A 349 -4.58 -1.93 0.07
C SER A 349 -5.35 -1.82 -1.26
N GLN A 350 -6.07 -0.71 -1.43
CA GLN A 350 -6.66 -0.34 -2.74
C GLN A 350 -5.68 0.42 -3.62
N LEU A 351 -4.50 0.75 -3.11
CA LEU A 351 -3.52 1.58 -3.79
C LEU A 351 -2.70 0.74 -4.79
N SER A 352 -2.49 1.31 -5.97
CA SER A 352 -1.69 0.71 -7.03
C SER A 352 -0.96 1.78 -7.83
N ILE A 353 0.19 1.40 -8.39
CA ILE A 353 0.95 2.22 -9.32
C ILE A 353 1.06 1.49 -10.67
N THR A 354 0.98 2.25 -11.75
CA THR A 354 1.00 1.74 -13.14
C THR A 354 2.18 2.30 -13.92
N SER A 355 2.75 1.48 -14.80
CA SER A 355 3.75 1.92 -15.77
C SER A 355 3.11 2.77 -16.87
N THR A 356 3.96 3.44 -17.65
CA THR A 356 3.58 3.93 -18.96
C THR A 356 3.10 2.77 -19.86
N LYS A 357 2.28 3.11 -20.85
CA LYS A 357 1.82 2.16 -21.86
C LYS A 357 2.96 1.75 -22.79
N ILE A 358 3.02 0.47 -23.12
CA ILE A 358 4.05 -0.14 -23.96
C ILE A 358 3.35 -0.87 -25.10
N LYS A 359 3.70 -0.52 -26.34
CA LYS A 359 3.13 -1.14 -27.54
C LYS A 359 3.88 -2.42 -27.88
N ILE A 360 3.16 -3.54 -27.91
CA ILE A 360 3.65 -4.80 -28.46
C ILE A 360 3.08 -4.94 -29.87
N SER A 361 3.96 -5.15 -30.84
CA SER A 361 3.59 -5.32 -32.24
C SER A 361 4.01 -6.72 -32.67
N VAL A 362 3.05 -7.53 -33.12
CA VAL A 362 3.29 -8.91 -33.56
C VAL A 362 2.97 -9.03 -35.04
N ARG A 363 3.84 -9.65 -35.82
CA ARG A 363 3.58 -10.00 -37.23
C ARG A 363 3.72 -11.51 -37.44
N GLU A 364 2.80 -12.09 -38.20
CA GLU A 364 2.90 -13.46 -38.70
C GLU A 364 3.65 -13.46 -40.05
N PRO A 365 4.73 -14.23 -40.23
CA PRO A 365 5.47 -14.32 -41.49
C PRO A 365 4.60 -14.82 -42.66
N VAL A 366 4.88 -14.31 -43.87
CA VAL A 366 4.24 -14.84 -45.08
C VAL A 366 4.70 -16.26 -45.37
N SER A 367 3.76 -17.15 -45.73
CA SER A 367 4.08 -18.52 -46.16
C SER A 367 3.06 -19.07 -47.15
N ASN A 368 3.53 -20.03 -47.97
CA ASN A 368 2.74 -20.74 -48.98
C ASN A 368 2.01 -19.78 -49.92
N ALA A 369 2.78 -19.01 -50.69
CA ALA A 369 2.18 -18.24 -51.77
C ALA A 369 1.65 -19.17 -52.87
N SER A 370 0.53 -18.79 -53.46
CA SER A 370 -0.10 -19.49 -54.58
C SER A 370 -0.71 -18.49 -55.54
N ILE A 371 -0.83 -18.88 -56.81
CA ILE A 371 -1.49 -18.10 -57.85
C ILE A 371 -2.79 -18.82 -58.23
N SER A 372 -3.85 -18.06 -58.50
CA SER A 372 -5.12 -18.58 -59.02
C SER A 372 -5.63 -17.71 -60.19
N PRO A 373 -6.19 -18.31 -61.26
CA PRO A 373 -6.33 -19.74 -61.52
C PRO A 373 -5.00 -20.38 -61.98
N GLY A 374 -4.76 -21.64 -61.62
CA GLY A 374 -3.72 -22.48 -62.22
C GLY A 374 -2.83 -23.22 -61.23
N ASP A 375 -2.68 -24.53 -61.44
CA ASP A 375 -1.75 -25.38 -60.68
C ASP A 375 -0.43 -25.63 -61.44
N ASP A 376 -0.38 -25.40 -62.77
CA ASP A 376 0.85 -25.50 -63.59
C ASP A 376 0.75 -24.77 -64.94
N ILE A 377 -0.36 -24.94 -65.69
CA ILE A 377 -0.56 -24.34 -67.02
C ILE A 377 -1.88 -23.56 -67.06
N VAL A 378 -1.85 -22.34 -67.59
CA VAL A 378 -3.03 -21.51 -67.85
C VAL A 378 -3.11 -21.23 -69.34
N GLU A 379 -4.20 -21.68 -69.97
CA GLU A 379 -4.45 -21.48 -71.41
C GLU A 379 -5.39 -20.29 -71.61
N VAL A 380 -4.97 -19.32 -72.41
CA VAL A 380 -5.72 -18.09 -72.70
C VAL A 380 -5.83 -17.91 -74.20
N ALA A 381 -7.02 -17.56 -74.70
CA ALA A 381 -7.16 -17.25 -76.12
C ALA A 381 -6.62 -15.84 -76.42
N VAL A 382 -6.08 -15.63 -77.62
CA VAL A 382 -5.70 -14.29 -78.09
C VAL A 382 -6.89 -13.33 -77.96
N GLU A 383 -6.63 -12.09 -77.53
CA GLU A 383 -7.60 -11.01 -77.21
C GLU A 383 -8.46 -11.22 -75.94
N ASP A 384 -8.43 -12.40 -75.31
CA ASP A 384 -9.11 -12.60 -74.02
C ASP A 384 -8.31 -11.93 -72.88
N THR A 385 -9.00 -11.65 -71.77
CA THR A 385 -8.38 -11.08 -70.56
C THR A 385 -8.10 -12.18 -69.55
N GLN A 386 -6.86 -12.24 -69.04
CA GLN A 386 -6.49 -13.16 -67.98
C GLN A 386 -6.02 -12.38 -66.75
N CYS A 387 -6.70 -12.58 -65.63
CA CYS A 387 -6.27 -12.07 -64.33
C CYS A 387 -5.80 -13.22 -63.45
N MET A 388 -4.62 -13.08 -62.87
CA MET A 388 -4.04 -14.01 -61.92
C MET A 388 -3.96 -13.32 -60.56
N THR A 389 -4.41 -14.00 -59.52
CA THR A 389 -4.41 -13.49 -58.15
C THR A 389 -3.38 -14.25 -57.33
N CYS A 390 -2.51 -13.53 -56.66
CA CYS A 390 -1.60 -14.09 -55.69
C CYS A 390 -2.23 -14.08 -54.30
N SER A 391 -2.08 -15.18 -53.57
CA SER A 391 -2.54 -15.32 -52.19
C SER A 391 -1.49 -16.02 -51.34
N VAL A 392 -1.54 -15.82 -50.03
CA VAL A 392 -0.71 -16.53 -49.05
C VAL A 392 -1.60 -17.21 -48.04
N MET A 393 -1.18 -18.37 -47.54
CA MET A 393 -1.93 -19.09 -46.52
C MET A 393 -1.85 -18.42 -45.15
N LYS A 394 -0.70 -17.82 -44.82
CA LYS A 394 -0.46 -17.05 -43.60
C LYS A 394 0.32 -15.79 -43.93
N GLY A 395 0.12 -14.72 -43.15
CA GLY A 395 0.91 -13.51 -43.24
C GLY A 395 0.15 -12.24 -42.84
N SER A 396 0.79 -11.41 -42.00
CA SER A 396 0.27 -10.09 -41.65
C SER A 396 0.58 -9.08 -42.75
N SER A 397 -0.47 -8.50 -43.36
CA SER A 397 -0.41 -7.42 -44.37
C SER A 397 0.67 -7.66 -45.46
N PRO A 398 0.55 -8.74 -46.26
CA PRO A 398 1.51 -9.06 -47.31
C PRO A 398 1.49 -8.02 -48.44
N THR A 399 2.65 -7.78 -49.03
CA THR A 399 2.83 -7.09 -50.31
C THR A 399 3.26 -8.09 -51.37
N PHE A 400 2.89 -7.86 -52.63
CA PHE A 400 3.08 -8.83 -53.70
C PHE A 400 3.86 -8.23 -54.86
N ILE A 401 4.75 -9.03 -55.45
CA ILE A 401 5.55 -8.71 -56.63
C ILE A 401 5.36 -9.82 -57.65
N TRP A 402 5.16 -9.46 -58.91
CA TRP A 402 5.05 -10.42 -60.01
C TRP A 402 6.34 -10.50 -60.82
N LEU A 403 6.71 -11.72 -61.18
CA LEU A 403 7.86 -12.08 -61.98
C LEU A 403 7.36 -12.69 -63.29
N TYR A 404 7.87 -12.21 -64.42
CA TYR A 404 7.68 -12.78 -65.75
C TYR A 404 9.02 -13.23 -66.28
N ASN A 405 9.16 -14.52 -66.59
CA ASN A 405 10.43 -15.15 -66.99
C ASN A 405 11.59 -14.76 -66.03
N ASP A 406 11.34 -14.89 -64.73
CA ASP A 406 12.26 -14.56 -63.63
C ASP A 406 12.63 -13.06 -63.46
N GLU A 407 12.05 -12.17 -64.28
CA GLU A 407 12.24 -10.73 -64.17
C GLU A 407 11.02 -10.04 -63.55
N LYS A 408 11.28 -9.07 -62.67
CA LYS A 408 10.21 -8.30 -62.01
C LYS A 408 9.43 -7.50 -63.05
N ILE A 409 8.10 -7.67 -63.04
CA ILE A 409 7.20 -6.84 -63.84
C ILE A 409 7.20 -5.42 -63.26
N ASP A 410 7.54 -4.44 -64.09
CA ASP A 410 7.47 -3.04 -63.69
C ASP A 410 6.01 -2.58 -63.57
N ASN A 411 5.72 -1.88 -62.48
CA ASN A 411 4.36 -1.46 -62.12
C ASN A 411 3.80 -0.38 -63.06
N GLY A 412 4.65 0.23 -63.90
CA GLY A 412 4.29 1.22 -64.91
C GLY A 412 4.21 0.68 -66.35
N SER A 413 4.29 -0.63 -66.56
CA SER A 413 4.22 -1.20 -67.90
C SER A 413 2.79 -1.15 -68.47
N GLU A 414 2.59 -0.57 -69.66
CA GLU A 414 1.30 -0.62 -70.36
C GLU A 414 0.87 -2.05 -70.74
N ARG A 415 1.80 -3.02 -70.69
CA ARG A 415 1.56 -4.44 -71.01
C ARG A 415 0.85 -5.21 -69.90
N TYR A 416 0.87 -4.70 -68.67
CA TYR A 416 0.41 -5.43 -67.48
C TYR A 416 -0.34 -4.50 -66.55
N GLN A 417 -1.51 -4.90 -66.06
CA GLN A 417 -2.23 -4.16 -65.05
C GLN A 417 -2.13 -4.84 -63.69
N ILE A 418 -1.40 -4.21 -62.78
CA ILE A 418 -1.28 -4.65 -61.39
C ILE A 418 -2.36 -3.93 -60.56
N ARG A 419 -3.25 -4.71 -59.96
CA ARG A 419 -4.40 -4.24 -59.16
C ARG A 419 -4.27 -4.73 -57.71
N ASP A 420 -5.16 -4.25 -56.84
CA ASP A 420 -5.27 -4.68 -55.43
C ASP A 420 -3.93 -4.63 -54.68
N SER A 421 -3.22 -3.50 -54.79
CA SER A 421 -1.94 -3.28 -54.12
C SER A 421 -0.87 -4.35 -54.43
N GLY A 422 -0.84 -4.85 -55.67
CA GLY A 422 0.11 -5.87 -56.11
C GLY A 422 -0.49 -7.28 -56.17
N LYS A 423 -1.62 -7.50 -55.51
CA LYS A 423 -2.19 -8.84 -55.34
C LYS A 423 -2.67 -9.49 -56.64
N MET A 424 -3.10 -8.70 -57.62
CA MET A 424 -3.65 -9.21 -58.87
C MET A 424 -2.89 -8.67 -60.08
N LEU A 425 -2.52 -9.56 -61.00
CA LEU A 425 -1.91 -9.24 -62.30
C LEU A 425 -2.91 -9.56 -63.40
N CYS A 426 -3.32 -8.56 -64.17
CA CYS A 426 -4.21 -8.71 -65.30
C CYS A 426 -3.48 -8.42 -66.62
N ILE A 427 -3.66 -9.31 -67.58
CA ILE A 427 -3.25 -9.15 -68.97
C ILE A 427 -4.52 -8.86 -69.76
N GLU A 428 -4.69 -7.62 -70.18
CA GLU A 428 -5.84 -7.20 -71.01
C GLU A 428 -5.48 -7.41 -72.47
N SER A 429 -6.35 -8.10 -73.23
CA SER A 429 -6.10 -8.48 -74.62
C SER A 429 -4.82 -9.30 -74.82
N ALA A 430 -4.86 -10.57 -74.40
CA ALA A 430 -3.70 -11.46 -74.44
C ALA A 430 -3.13 -11.61 -75.87
N GLN A 431 -1.83 -11.36 -75.99
CA GLN A 431 -1.02 -11.59 -77.21
C GLN A 431 -0.02 -12.73 -77.02
N HIS A 432 0.47 -13.32 -78.12
CA HIS A 432 1.40 -14.46 -78.07
C HIS A 432 2.65 -14.19 -77.22
N HIS A 433 3.17 -12.95 -77.22
CA HIS A 433 4.36 -12.56 -76.44
C HIS A 433 4.15 -12.48 -74.92
N HIS A 434 2.92 -12.68 -74.42
CA HIS A 434 2.65 -12.88 -72.99
C HIS A 434 2.81 -14.35 -72.58
N SER A 435 3.04 -15.27 -73.53
CA SER A 435 3.32 -16.66 -73.19
C SER A 435 4.66 -16.75 -72.48
N GLY A 436 4.70 -17.40 -71.32
CA GLY A 436 5.90 -17.48 -70.50
C GLY A 436 5.59 -17.97 -69.10
N THR A 437 6.58 -17.86 -68.21
CA THR A 437 6.46 -18.29 -66.82
C THR A 437 6.17 -17.11 -65.91
N TYR A 438 5.14 -17.26 -65.09
CA TYR A 438 4.73 -16.28 -64.09
C TYR A 438 4.93 -16.84 -62.69
N GLN A 439 5.51 -16.01 -61.82
CA GLN A 439 5.66 -16.33 -60.40
C GLN A 439 5.31 -15.10 -59.57
N CYS A 440 4.70 -15.31 -58.42
CA CYS A 440 4.42 -14.27 -57.45
C CYS A 440 5.35 -14.42 -56.25
N GLN A 441 5.95 -13.31 -55.82
CA GLN A 441 6.64 -13.20 -54.55
C GLN A 441 5.77 -12.39 -53.58
N ALA A 442 5.36 -13.00 -52.47
CA ALA A 442 4.72 -12.31 -51.37
C ALA A 442 5.77 -11.95 -50.32
N THR A 443 5.71 -10.75 -49.74
CA THR A 443 6.62 -10.29 -48.71
C THR A 443 5.88 -9.63 -47.55
N ASN A 444 6.39 -9.76 -46.33
CA ASN A 444 6.01 -8.86 -45.25
C ASN A 444 7.22 -8.49 -44.39
N GLN A 445 7.23 -7.26 -43.89
CA GLN A 445 8.39 -6.68 -43.23
C GLN A 445 8.03 -6.18 -41.83
N MET A 446 8.76 -6.62 -40.82
CA MET A 446 8.64 -6.11 -39.45
C MET A 446 9.60 -4.93 -39.22
N SER A 447 10.89 -5.13 -39.52
CA SER A 447 11.94 -4.11 -39.46
C SER A 447 12.92 -4.30 -40.63
N SER A 448 13.88 -3.40 -40.84
CA SER A 448 14.85 -3.50 -41.96
C SER A 448 15.60 -4.85 -42.00
N ASN A 449 15.81 -5.48 -40.84
CA ASN A 449 16.52 -6.75 -40.70
C ASN A 449 15.60 -7.96 -40.54
N ARG A 450 14.27 -7.79 -40.58
CA ARG A 450 13.28 -8.86 -40.34
C ARG A 450 12.19 -8.82 -41.41
N THR A 451 12.57 -9.24 -42.61
CA THR A 451 11.72 -9.32 -43.80
C THR A 451 11.52 -10.78 -44.18
N PHE A 452 10.28 -11.18 -44.38
CA PHE A 452 9.92 -12.53 -44.81
C PHE A 452 9.40 -12.46 -46.24
N HIS A 453 9.77 -13.45 -47.04
CA HIS A 453 9.29 -13.60 -48.40
C HIS A 453 8.99 -15.08 -48.68
N THR A 454 8.00 -15.31 -49.54
CA THR A 454 7.69 -16.62 -50.07
C THR A 454 7.35 -16.46 -51.55
N HIS A 455 7.77 -17.42 -52.35
CA HIS A 455 7.41 -17.48 -53.76
C HIS A 455 6.25 -18.46 -53.94
N SER A 456 5.42 -18.21 -54.94
CA SER A 456 4.46 -19.19 -55.44
C SER A 456 5.16 -20.26 -56.27
N GLY A 457 4.42 -21.31 -56.61
CA GLY A 457 4.75 -22.12 -57.78
C GLY A 457 4.84 -21.27 -59.05
N ILE A 458 5.56 -21.77 -60.05
CA ILE A 458 5.66 -21.14 -61.36
C ILE A 458 4.50 -21.62 -62.22
N ILE A 459 3.76 -20.69 -62.83
CA ILE A 459 2.69 -21.00 -63.78
C ILE A 459 3.17 -20.72 -65.20
N ASN A 460 2.94 -21.65 -66.13
CA ASN A 460 3.18 -21.46 -67.55
C ASN A 460 1.90 -20.94 -68.23
N LEU A 461 1.91 -19.67 -68.63
CA LEU A 461 0.82 -19.08 -69.42
C LEU A 461 1.05 -19.39 -70.90
N ARG A 462 0.03 -19.92 -71.57
CA ARG A 462 0.04 -20.19 -73.00
C ARG A 462 -1.08 -19.43 -73.68
N VAL A 463 -0.71 -18.59 -74.63
CA VAL A 463 -1.68 -17.83 -75.42
C VAL A 463 -1.88 -18.53 -76.76
N SER A 464 -3.08 -19.06 -77.00
CA SER A 464 -3.42 -19.81 -78.20
C SER A 464 -4.44 -19.07 -79.07
N VAL A 465 -4.34 -19.22 -80.39
CA VAL A 465 -5.37 -18.72 -81.32
C VAL A 465 -6.57 -19.64 -81.29
N ARG A 466 -7.79 -19.09 -81.25
CA ARG A 466 -9.02 -19.90 -81.38
C ARG A 466 -9.00 -20.61 -82.73
N SER A 467 -8.89 -21.93 -82.71
CA SER A 467 -8.92 -22.76 -83.91
C SER A 467 -10.36 -22.86 -84.44
N TYR A 468 -10.66 -22.16 -85.53
CA TYR A 468 -11.96 -22.22 -86.21
C TYR A 468 -12.09 -23.40 -87.19
N THR A 469 -11.15 -24.35 -87.21
CA THR A 469 -11.11 -25.43 -88.20
C THR A 469 -12.30 -26.40 -88.11
N MET A 470 -12.97 -26.50 -86.95
CA MET A 470 -14.14 -27.37 -86.79
C MET A 470 -15.45 -26.80 -87.39
N VAL A 471 -15.58 -25.48 -87.53
CA VAL A 471 -16.75 -24.88 -88.20
C VAL A 471 -16.66 -25.09 -89.72
N GLY A 472 -15.43 -25.04 -90.27
CA GLY A 472 -15.17 -25.27 -91.70
C GLY A 472 -15.50 -26.69 -92.17
N ILE A 473 -15.21 -27.71 -91.37
CA ILE A 473 -15.50 -29.12 -91.71
C ILE A 473 -17.01 -29.40 -91.62
N GLY A 474 -17.70 -28.87 -90.60
CA GLY A 474 -19.16 -28.98 -90.50
C GLY A 474 -19.90 -28.27 -91.64
N ALA A 475 -19.47 -27.06 -92.01
CA ALA A 475 -20.04 -26.32 -93.14
C ALA A 475 -19.75 -26.99 -94.48
N SER A 476 -18.55 -27.56 -94.64
CA SER A 476 -18.14 -28.26 -95.86
C SER A 476 -18.83 -29.61 -96.02
N LEU A 477 -18.99 -30.39 -94.94
CA LEU A 477 -19.78 -31.63 -94.94
C LEU A 477 -21.27 -31.35 -95.18
N ALA A 478 -21.82 -30.27 -94.62
CA ALA A 478 -23.19 -29.84 -94.91
C ALA A 478 -23.35 -29.45 -96.38
N LEU A 479 -22.39 -28.73 -96.97
CA LEU A 479 -22.39 -28.38 -98.40
C LEU A 479 -22.29 -29.61 -99.30
N VAL A 480 -21.42 -30.56 -98.96
CA VAL A 480 -21.30 -31.84 -99.68
C VAL A 480 -22.58 -32.66 -99.59
N MET A 481 -23.22 -32.73 -98.40
CA MET A 481 -24.52 -33.40 -98.23
C MET A 481 -25.63 -32.71 -99.02
N ILE A 482 -25.67 -31.37 -99.04
CA ILE A 482 -26.64 -30.62 -99.86
C ILE A 482 -26.42 -30.90 -101.35
N LEU A 483 -25.16 -30.92 -101.82
CA LEU A 483 -24.84 -31.25 -103.21
C LEU A 483 -25.19 -32.69 -103.58
N LEU A 484 -24.98 -33.65 -102.68
CA LEU A 484 -25.37 -35.06 -102.87
C LEU A 484 -26.89 -35.22 -102.92
N VAL A 485 -27.63 -34.53 -102.06
CA VAL A 485 -29.11 -34.52 -102.09
C VAL A 485 -29.61 -33.87 -103.38
N ALA A 486 -29.03 -32.75 -103.82
CA ALA A 486 -29.37 -32.11 -105.08
C ALA A 486 -29.09 -33.04 -106.29
N ALA A 487 -27.95 -33.73 -106.30
CA ALA A 487 -27.61 -34.71 -107.34
C ALA A 487 -28.58 -35.90 -107.34
N PHE A 488 -29.00 -36.39 -106.17
CA PHE A 488 -29.99 -37.47 -106.05
C PHE A 488 -31.37 -37.02 -106.55
N VAL A 489 -31.79 -35.79 -106.25
CA VAL A 489 -33.04 -35.21 -106.78
C VAL A 489 -32.98 -35.08 -108.30
N VAL A 490 -31.87 -34.60 -108.87
CA VAL A 490 -31.67 -34.51 -110.32
C VAL A 490 -31.64 -35.90 -110.97
N PHE A 491 -31.00 -36.88 -110.33
CA PHE A 491 -30.97 -38.27 -110.80
C PHE A 491 -32.37 -38.90 -110.81
N LYS A 492 -33.15 -38.73 -109.73
CA LYS A 492 -34.56 -39.14 -109.72
C LYS A 492 -35.38 -38.40 -110.77
N TYR A 493 -35.21 -37.09 -110.91
CA TYR A 493 -35.94 -36.29 -111.90
C TYR A 493 -35.66 -36.76 -113.35
N ARG A 494 -34.39 -37.09 -113.67
CA ARG A 494 -34.03 -37.69 -114.97
C ARG A 494 -34.55 -39.11 -115.15
N HIS A 495 -34.58 -39.93 -114.09
CA HIS A 495 -35.09 -41.30 -114.17
C HIS A 495 -36.61 -41.35 -114.34
N THR A 496 -37.36 -40.40 -113.77
CA THR A 496 -38.83 -40.33 -113.96
C THR A 496 -39.22 -39.89 -115.38
N ILE A 497 -38.35 -39.15 -116.09
CA ILE A 497 -38.60 -38.72 -117.47
C ILE A 497 -38.25 -39.83 -118.49
N THR A 498 -37.42 -40.80 -118.13
CA THR A 498 -36.99 -41.89 -119.02
C THR A 498 -37.83 -43.18 -118.91
N SER A 499 -38.73 -43.30 -117.92
CA SER A 499 -39.60 -44.47 -117.72
C SER A 499 -41.09 -44.23 -118.00
N GLY A 500 -41.43 -43.25 -118.86
CA GLY A 500 -42.82 -42.86 -119.18
C GLY A 500 -43.24 -42.99 -120.65
N LEU A 501 -42.42 -43.62 -121.50
CA LEU A 501 -42.69 -43.83 -122.94
C LEU A 501 -42.50 -45.30 -123.31
N SER A 502 -43.54 -46.13 -123.15
CA SER A 502 -43.87 -47.33 -123.97
C SER A 502 -44.79 -48.29 -123.21
N ASN A 503 -46.10 -48.21 -123.42
CA ASN A 503 -46.94 -49.35 -123.80
C ASN A 503 -48.38 -48.93 -124.13
N CYS A 504 -48.84 -49.40 -125.28
CA CYS A 504 -49.98 -48.95 -126.06
C CYS A 504 -51.29 -49.70 -125.74
N HIS A 505 -52.41 -48.99 -125.98
CA HIS A 505 -53.65 -49.38 -126.69
C HIS A 505 -54.55 -50.58 -126.27
N LEU A 506 -55.85 -50.22 -126.19
CA LEU A 506 -57.09 -50.88 -126.69
C LEU A 506 -57.60 -52.20 -126.06
N SER A 507 -58.82 -52.18 -125.50
CA SER A 507 -60.06 -52.47 -126.28
C SER A 507 -61.35 -52.40 -125.43
N ALA A 508 -62.44 -52.05 -126.15
CA ALA A 508 -63.90 -52.06 -125.93
C ALA A 508 -64.51 -52.94 -124.79
N LYS A 509 -65.74 -52.72 -124.28
CA LYS A 509 -67.02 -52.54 -124.99
C LYS A 509 -68.19 -52.27 -124.00
N SER A 510 -69.19 -51.43 -124.41
CA SER A 510 -70.68 -51.58 -124.29
C SER A 510 -71.34 -51.86 -122.91
N SER A 511 -72.53 -51.40 -122.52
CA SER A 511 -73.57 -50.45 -122.98
C SER A 511 -74.72 -50.49 -121.95
N GLY A 512 -75.57 -49.46 -121.89
CA GLY A 512 -76.92 -49.46 -121.28
C GLY A 512 -77.10 -48.28 -120.33
N ASN A 513 -77.85 -47.23 -120.70
CA ASN A 513 -79.31 -47.04 -120.47
C ASN A 513 -79.69 -47.21 -118.98
N ASP A 514 -80.42 -46.32 -118.33
CA ASP A 514 -81.54 -45.47 -118.76
C ASP A 514 -81.57 -44.13 -117.98
N THR A 515 -82.24 -43.17 -118.62
CA THR A 515 -82.99 -42.00 -118.10
C THR A 515 -82.44 -41.13 -116.97
#